data_AF-A0A7S1BGG4-F1
#
_entry.id   AF-A0A7S1BGG4-F1
#
_cell.length_a   1.000
_cell.length_b   1.000
_cell.length_c   1.000
_cell.angle_alpha   90.00
_cell.angle_beta   90.00
_cell.angle_gamma   90.00
#
_symmetry.space_group_name_H-M   'P 1'
#
loop_
_entity.id
_entity.type
_entity.pdbx_description
1 polymer ?
#
loop_
_entity_poly.entity_id
_entity_poly.type
_entity_poly.pdbx_seq_one_letter_code
_entity_poly.pdbx_strand_id
1 'polypeptide(L)'
;RPLLARLVAACRDVGMEPLVEIHAAEELDVALDAGARVIGVNNRNLHTFELDLGTTDRAAEQLRKRNLKFDHMGSGDVEYALCALSGMSDAADVDRYRKVGVGMVLIGESLMRSPDPGDTIRKLCLDPDDYQKKLDQQTFQPGLKLIKVCGITAPDDALAACRAGANLIGVIFAPKSKRRVDPSQASAVVRAVRAFGERAGPTAALSALASSPPASASPIRRVAHKSLLLERVASRTPLVVGVFQDAPPDEIRRTE
;
A
#
# COMPACT_ATOMS: atom_id res chain seq x y z
N ARG A 1 13.76 9.64 -18.07
CA ARG A 1 14.75 8.70 -17.46
C ARG A 1 14.24 7.27 -17.63
N PRO A 2 15.00 6.32 -18.20
CA PRO A 2 14.46 5.04 -18.67
C PRO A 2 14.11 4.02 -17.57
N LEU A 3 14.74 4.07 -16.38
CA LEU A 3 14.52 3.04 -15.35
C LEU A 3 13.15 3.13 -14.67
N LEU A 4 12.76 4.32 -14.18
CA LEU A 4 11.47 4.49 -13.49
C LEU A 4 10.29 4.11 -14.40
N ALA A 5 10.29 4.57 -15.65
CA ALA A 5 9.27 4.21 -16.64
C ALA A 5 9.20 2.69 -16.87
N ARG A 6 10.35 2.00 -16.96
CA ARG A 6 10.41 0.54 -17.07
C ARG A 6 9.86 -0.17 -15.84
N LEU A 7 10.15 0.32 -14.63
CA LEU A 7 9.60 -0.25 -13.39
C LEU A 7 8.08 -0.03 -13.30
N VAL A 8 7.59 1.15 -13.67
CA VAL A 8 6.15 1.45 -13.73
C VAL A 8 5.44 0.50 -14.70
N ALA A 9 6.01 0.29 -15.89
CA ALA A 9 5.49 -0.67 -16.87
C ALA A 9 5.52 -2.10 -16.31
N ALA A 10 6.66 -2.55 -15.77
CA ALA A 10 6.80 -3.89 -15.22
C ALA A 10 5.82 -4.18 -14.08
N CYS A 11 5.53 -3.21 -13.20
CA CYS A 11 4.48 -3.35 -12.18
C CYS A 11 3.10 -3.59 -12.80
N ARG A 12 2.76 -2.86 -13.86
CA ARG A 12 1.46 -2.99 -14.54
C ARG A 12 1.35 -4.27 -15.34
N ASP A 13 2.44 -4.76 -15.93
CA ASP A 13 2.49 -6.04 -16.65
C ASP A 13 2.14 -7.23 -15.74
N VAL A 14 2.46 -7.14 -14.44
CA VAL A 14 2.08 -8.14 -13.42
C VAL A 14 0.79 -7.79 -12.68
N GLY A 15 0.01 -6.82 -13.19
CA GLY A 15 -1.30 -6.46 -12.64
C GLY A 15 -1.26 -5.55 -11.40
N MET A 16 -0.10 -5.07 -10.97
CA MET A 16 0.04 -4.14 -9.84
C MET A 16 -0.13 -2.68 -10.29
N GLU A 17 -0.47 -1.78 -9.36
CA GLU A 17 -0.38 -0.33 -9.59
C GLU A 17 0.74 0.22 -8.71
N PRO A 18 1.78 0.85 -9.27
CA PRO A 18 2.88 1.41 -8.48
C PRO A 18 2.46 2.72 -7.81
N LEU A 19 2.80 2.86 -6.52
CA LEU A 19 2.85 4.15 -5.83
C LEU A 19 4.23 4.76 -6.10
N VAL A 20 4.30 5.81 -6.91
CA VAL A 20 5.57 6.50 -7.22
C VAL A 20 5.77 7.65 -6.24
N GLU A 21 6.81 7.54 -5.42
CA GLU A 21 7.11 8.52 -4.38
C GLU A 21 7.94 9.69 -4.92
N ILE A 22 7.58 10.90 -4.50
CA ILE A 22 8.30 12.15 -4.70
C ILE A 22 8.55 12.84 -3.35
N HIS A 23 9.66 13.56 -3.24
CA HIS A 23 10.07 14.30 -2.05
C HIS A 23 9.97 15.82 -2.22
N ALA A 24 9.76 16.28 -3.46
CA ALA A 24 9.61 17.69 -3.78
C ALA A 24 8.70 17.87 -4.99
N ALA A 25 8.10 19.05 -5.14
CA ALA A 25 7.17 19.33 -6.24
C ALA A 25 7.86 19.29 -7.61
N GLU A 26 9.16 19.52 -7.65
CA GLU A 26 10.02 19.46 -8.84
C GLU A 26 10.21 18.04 -9.36
N GLU A 27 10.10 17.03 -8.49
CA GLU A 27 10.19 15.62 -8.89
C GLU A 27 8.90 15.10 -9.54
N LEU A 28 7.81 15.88 -9.47
CA LEU A 28 6.53 15.55 -10.08
C LEU A 28 6.69 15.30 -11.59
N ASP A 29 7.51 16.10 -12.29
CA ASP A 29 7.79 15.92 -13.73
C ASP A 29 8.34 14.54 -14.02
N VAL A 30 9.28 14.08 -13.20
CA VAL A 30 9.90 12.75 -13.36
C VAL A 30 8.88 11.64 -13.17
N ALA A 31 7.96 11.78 -12.20
CA ALA A 31 6.89 10.81 -11.96
C ALA A 31 5.87 10.79 -13.12
N LEU A 32 5.45 11.97 -13.59
CA LEU A 32 4.51 12.11 -14.71
C LEU A 32 5.08 11.54 -16.01
N ASP A 33 6.32 11.89 -16.35
CA ASP A 33 7.02 11.39 -17.54
C ASP A 33 7.23 9.88 -17.51
N ALA A 34 7.34 9.29 -16.32
CA ALA A 34 7.40 7.84 -16.15
C ALA A 34 6.03 7.14 -16.28
N GLY A 35 4.94 7.90 -16.46
CA GLY A 35 3.59 7.37 -16.58
C GLY A 35 2.95 7.02 -15.23
N ALA A 36 3.42 7.58 -14.12
CA ALA A 36 2.81 7.38 -12.81
C ALA A 36 1.39 7.96 -12.79
N ARG A 37 0.46 7.22 -12.18
CA ARG A 37 -0.94 7.67 -11.97
C ARG A 37 -1.31 7.74 -10.49
N VAL A 38 -0.54 7.05 -9.65
CA VAL A 38 -0.67 7.05 -8.20
C VAL A 38 0.65 7.56 -7.64
N ILE A 39 0.63 8.74 -7.03
CA ILE A 39 1.83 9.47 -6.62
C ILE A 39 1.80 9.65 -5.11
N GLY A 40 2.87 9.24 -4.44
CA GLY A 40 3.09 9.46 -3.02
C GLY A 40 3.93 10.71 -2.82
N VAL A 41 3.44 11.67 -2.04
CA VAL A 41 4.19 12.87 -1.69
C VAL A 41 4.71 12.71 -0.26
N ASN A 42 6.02 12.53 -0.13
CA ASN A 42 6.66 12.38 1.18
C ASN A 42 6.96 13.75 1.78
N ASN A 43 6.20 14.10 2.81
CA ASN A 43 6.38 15.35 3.54
C ASN A 43 7.64 15.32 4.43
N ARG A 44 8.32 14.19 4.56
CA ARG A 44 9.56 14.06 5.32
C ARG A 44 10.75 13.94 4.37
N ASN A 45 11.74 14.81 4.58
CA ASN A 45 13.04 14.68 3.94
C ASN A 45 13.77 13.46 4.51
N LEU A 46 14.13 12.46 3.69
CA LEU A 46 14.78 11.24 4.17
C LEU A 46 16.27 11.42 4.54
N HIS A 47 16.87 12.56 4.22
CA HIS A 47 18.25 12.90 4.58
C HIS A 47 18.33 13.70 5.88
N THR A 48 17.42 14.66 6.10
CA THR A 48 17.41 15.53 7.30
C THR A 48 16.37 15.13 8.34
N PHE A 49 15.40 14.28 7.97
CA PHE A 49 14.20 13.94 8.74
C PHE A 49 13.28 15.12 9.04
N GLU A 50 13.53 16.30 8.48
CA GLU A 50 12.66 17.46 8.60
C GLU A 50 11.32 17.21 7.92
N LEU A 51 10.26 17.78 8.50
CA LEU A 51 8.89 17.62 8.04
C LEU A 51 8.38 18.93 7.47
N ASP A 52 7.91 18.90 6.23
CA ASP A 52 7.20 20.00 5.58
C ASP A 52 5.88 19.50 4.99
N LEU A 53 4.80 19.74 5.74
CA LEU A 53 3.43 19.39 5.35
C LEU A 53 2.96 20.14 4.09
N GLY A 54 3.61 21.26 3.74
CA GLY A 54 3.34 22.03 2.53
C GLY A 54 3.80 21.34 1.24
N THR A 55 4.61 20.28 1.33
CA THR A 55 5.11 19.55 0.15
C THR A 55 3.96 18.95 -0.65
N THR A 56 3.00 18.33 0.02
CA THR A 56 1.79 17.79 -0.60
C THR A 56 0.93 18.89 -1.22
N ASP A 57 0.76 20.03 -0.55
CA ASP A 57 -0.01 21.17 -1.08
C ASP A 57 0.60 21.71 -2.38
N ARG A 58 1.93 21.89 -2.42
CA ARG A 58 2.64 22.36 -3.62
C ARG A 58 2.54 21.36 -4.78
N ALA A 59 2.65 20.06 -4.52
CA ALA A 59 2.48 19.03 -5.55
C ALA A 59 1.04 19.06 -6.12
N ALA A 60 0.03 19.19 -5.25
CA ALA A 60 -1.37 19.33 -5.64
C ALA A 60 -1.61 20.61 -6.48
N GLU A 61 -1.00 21.74 -6.10
CA GLU A 61 -1.06 22.99 -6.86
C GLU A 61 -0.41 22.88 -8.24
N GLN A 62 0.73 22.20 -8.35
CA GLN A 62 1.40 21.98 -9.64
C GLN A 62 0.53 21.17 -10.62
N LEU A 63 -0.15 20.12 -10.15
CA LEU A 63 -1.11 19.38 -10.99
C LEU A 63 -2.25 20.29 -11.47
N ARG A 64 -2.82 21.12 -10.58
CA ARG A 64 -3.89 22.08 -10.94
C ARG A 64 -3.42 23.10 -11.98
N LYS A 65 -2.23 23.69 -11.79
CA LYS A 65 -1.64 24.67 -12.72
C LYS A 65 -1.46 24.10 -14.14
N ARG A 66 -1.29 22.79 -14.25
CA ARG A 66 -1.14 22.06 -15.52
C ARG A 66 -2.46 21.52 -16.07
N ASN A 67 -3.58 21.84 -15.42
CA ASN A 67 -4.92 21.36 -15.76
C ASN A 67 -5.03 19.81 -15.74
N LEU A 68 -4.20 19.14 -14.92
CA LEU A 68 -4.23 17.69 -14.72
C LEU A 68 -5.23 17.35 -13.61
N LYS A 69 -6.18 16.47 -13.92
CA LYS A 69 -7.29 16.17 -13.01
C LYS A 69 -6.89 15.12 -11.98
N PHE A 70 -7.00 15.47 -10.70
CA PHE A 70 -6.86 14.55 -9.57
C PHE A 70 -7.93 14.83 -8.52
N ASP A 71 -8.42 13.80 -7.86
CA ASP A 71 -9.33 13.93 -6.73
C ASP A 71 -9.43 12.60 -5.93
N HIS A 72 -10.06 12.67 -4.76
CA HIS A 72 -10.36 11.57 -3.86
C HIS A 72 -11.75 10.94 -4.07
N MET A 73 -12.66 11.61 -4.78
CA MET A 73 -14.07 11.19 -4.89
C MET A 73 -14.28 9.96 -5.79
N GLY A 74 -13.26 9.55 -6.55
CA GLY A 74 -13.29 8.34 -7.37
C GLY A 74 -14.25 8.36 -8.57
N SER A 75 -15.04 9.43 -8.73
CA SER A 75 -15.99 9.67 -9.82
C SER A 75 -15.42 10.68 -10.83
N GLY A 76 -15.90 10.59 -12.08
CA GLY A 76 -15.48 11.48 -13.16
C GLY A 76 -14.15 11.10 -13.82
N ASP A 77 -13.71 11.99 -14.71
CA ASP A 77 -12.49 11.89 -15.53
C ASP A 77 -11.26 12.28 -14.69
N VAL A 78 -10.91 11.44 -13.70
CA VAL A 78 -9.77 11.66 -12.80
C VAL A 78 -8.56 10.88 -13.32
N GLU A 79 -7.47 11.58 -13.59
CA GLU A 79 -6.27 11.03 -14.21
C GLU A 79 -5.22 10.60 -13.18
N TYR A 80 -5.16 11.29 -12.04
CA TYR A 80 -4.15 11.06 -11.00
C TYR A 80 -4.79 10.89 -9.62
N ALA A 81 -4.10 10.16 -8.75
CA ALA A 81 -4.42 10.08 -7.34
C ALA A 81 -3.15 10.39 -6.52
N LEU A 82 -3.30 11.27 -5.54
CA LEU A 82 -2.24 11.63 -4.61
C LEU A 82 -2.39 10.88 -3.28
N CYS A 83 -1.26 10.52 -2.70
CA CYS A 83 -1.14 9.97 -1.35
C CYS A 83 -0.20 10.87 -0.54
N ALA A 84 -0.64 11.39 0.60
CA ALA A 84 0.24 12.10 1.52
C ALA A 84 0.99 11.10 2.41
N LEU A 85 2.32 11.18 2.46
CA LEU A 85 3.17 10.31 3.24
C LEU A 85 3.82 11.13 4.35
N SER A 86 3.84 10.58 5.57
CA SER A 86 4.47 11.19 6.75
C SER A 86 3.80 12.47 7.28
N GLY A 87 3.91 12.69 8.60
CA GLY A 87 3.53 13.97 9.22
C GLY A 87 2.07 14.13 9.61
N MET A 88 1.32 13.04 9.70
CA MET A 88 -0.08 13.05 10.17
C MET A 88 -0.18 12.40 11.55
N SER A 89 -0.82 13.10 12.48
CA SER A 89 -1.02 12.66 13.86
C SER A 89 -2.49 12.62 14.28
N ASP A 90 -3.34 13.40 13.61
CA ASP A 90 -4.78 13.47 13.89
C ASP A 90 -5.63 13.69 12.62
N ALA A 91 -6.95 13.76 12.81
CA ALA A 91 -7.93 13.98 11.77
C ALA A 91 -7.80 15.35 11.10
N ALA A 92 -7.28 16.39 11.79
CA ALA A 92 -7.10 17.70 11.18
C ALA A 92 -5.97 17.67 10.13
N ASP A 93 -4.89 16.93 10.40
CA ASP A 93 -3.82 16.69 9.41
C ASP A 93 -4.36 15.94 8.18
N VAL A 94 -5.22 14.94 8.38
CA VAL A 94 -5.85 14.20 7.28
C VAL A 94 -6.82 15.09 6.50
N ASP A 95 -7.63 15.88 7.19
CA ASP A 95 -8.64 16.76 6.57
C ASP A 95 -7.98 17.87 5.73
N ARG A 96 -6.81 18.37 6.16
CA ARG A 96 -5.98 19.29 5.36
C ARG A 96 -5.77 18.75 3.96
N TYR A 97 -5.31 17.50 3.84
CA TYR A 97 -5.02 16.88 2.54
C TYR A 97 -6.29 16.55 1.76
N ARG A 98 -7.35 16.08 2.44
CA ARG A 98 -8.65 15.85 1.81
C ARG A 98 -9.20 17.12 1.15
N LYS A 99 -9.12 18.27 1.83
CA LYS A 99 -9.59 19.58 1.32
C LYS A 99 -8.88 20.00 0.04
N VAL A 100 -7.66 19.53 -0.21
CA VAL A 100 -6.92 19.77 -1.44
C VAL A 100 -7.00 18.58 -2.42
N GLY A 101 -7.97 17.69 -2.29
CA GLY A 101 -8.26 16.61 -3.25
C GLY A 101 -7.36 15.38 -3.13
N VAL A 102 -6.54 15.29 -2.09
CA VAL A 102 -5.68 14.12 -1.81
C VAL A 102 -6.53 13.07 -1.09
N GLY A 103 -6.60 11.87 -1.67
CA GLY A 103 -7.52 10.82 -1.21
C GLY A 103 -6.90 9.68 -0.44
N MET A 104 -5.57 9.70 -0.27
CA MET A 104 -4.84 8.63 0.39
C MET A 104 -3.83 9.22 1.36
N VAL A 105 -3.61 8.51 2.45
CA VAL A 105 -2.57 8.82 3.43
C VAL A 105 -1.78 7.55 3.75
N LEU A 106 -0.49 7.69 3.99
CA LEU A 106 0.37 6.61 4.47
C LEU A 106 0.98 7.02 5.81
N ILE A 107 0.59 6.29 6.84
CA ILE A 107 0.92 6.57 8.23
C ILE A 107 1.59 5.32 8.81
N GLY A 108 2.75 5.50 9.44
CA GLY A 108 3.54 4.39 9.98
C GLY A 108 4.07 4.68 11.36
N GLU A 109 5.01 5.64 11.46
CA GLU A 109 5.74 5.90 12.71
C GLU A 109 4.85 6.22 13.91
N SER A 110 3.82 7.07 13.74
CA SER A 110 2.89 7.43 14.82
C SER A 110 2.11 6.21 15.32
N LEU A 111 1.68 5.31 14.43
CA LEU A 111 1.03 4.05 14.79
C LEU A 111 1.98 3.10 15.50
N MET A 112 3.23 2.99 15.03
CA MET A 112 4.22 2.06 15.61
C MET A 112 4.73 2.49 16.98
N ARG A 113 4.71 3.79 17.29
CA ARG A 113 5.08 4.34 18.60
C ARG A 113 3.91 4.44 19.58
N SER A 114 2.68 4.24 19.10
CA SER A 114 1.49 4.42 19.92
C SER A 114 1.33 3.33 20.97
N PRO A 115 0.98 3.67 22.23
CA PRO A 115 0.61 2.69 23.23
C PRO A 115 -0.73 2.01 22.94
N ASP A 116 -1.62 2.67 22.18
CA ASP A 116 -2.88 2.12 21.69
C ASP A 116 -3.06 2.51 20.21
N PRO A 117 -2.59 1.66 19.28
CA PRO A 117 -2.75 1.91 17.84
C PRO A 117 -4.21 2.04 17.40
N GLY A 118 -5.16 1.36 18.09
CA GLY A 118 -6.58 1.46 17.78
C GLY A 118 -7.12 2.85 18.07
N ASP A 119 -6.70 3.45 19.19
CA ASP A 119 -7.03 4.84 19.52
C ASP A 119 -6.40 5.85 18.57
N THR A 120 -5.16 5.61 18.15
CA THR A 120 -4.50 6.47 17.16
C THR A 120 -5.21 6.42 15.81
N ILE A 121 -5.65 5.24 15.36
CA ILE A 121 -6.46 5.13 14.14
C ILE A 121 -7.77 5.91 14.29
N ARG A 122 -8.48 5.79 15.43
CA ARG A 122 -9.71 6.57 15.69
C ARG A 122 -9.47 8.07 15.57
N LYS A 123 -8.37 8.58 16.15
CA LYS A 123 -8.00 10.01 16.10
C LYS A 123 -7.66 10.50 14.69
N LEU A 124 -7.29 9.61 13.77
CA LEU A 124 -7.01 9.93 12.38
C LEU A 124 -8.27 9.90 11.50
N CYS A 125 -9.38 9.33 11.97
CA CYS A 125 -10.63 9.29 11.22
C CYS A 125 -11.36 10.64 11.27
N LEU A 126 -11.78 11.13 10.10
CA LEU A 126 -12.56 12.38 9.99
C LEU A 126 -13.95 12.25 10.62
N ASP A 127 -14.55 11.07 10.50
CA ASP A 127 -15.87 10.73 11.05
C ASP A 127 -15.72 9.56 12.05
N PRO A 128 -15.35 9.84 13.31
CA PRO A 128 -15.06 8.78 14.29
C PRO A 128 -16.29 7.91 14.62
N ASP A 129 -17.50 8.46 14.53
CA ASP A 129 -18.74 7.70 14.74
C ASP A 129 -18.97 6.67 13.64
N ASP A 130 -18.57 6.97 12.40
CA ASP A 130 -18.66 6.02 11.29
C ASP A 130 -17.62 4.91 11.41
N TYR A 131 -16.45 5.22 11.97
CA TYR A 131 -15.48 4.20 12.37
C TYR A 131 -16.08 3.26 13.44
N GLN A 132 -16.70 3.82 14.48
CA GLN A 132 -17.29 3.03 15.57
C GLN A 132 -18.42 2.12 15.06
N LYS A 133 -19.36 2.64 14.27
CA LYS A 133 -20.44 1.85 13.66
C LYS A 133 -19.91 0.68 12.83
N LYS A 134 -18.84 0.89 12.06
CA LYS A 134 -18.21 -0.18 11.26
C LYS A 134 -17.52 -1.21 12.14
N LEU A 135 -16.92 -0.78 13.25
CA LEU A 135 -16.25 -1.68 14.19
C LEU A 135 -17.27 -2.56 14.94
N ASP A 136 -18.37 -1.98 15.41
CA ASP A 136 -19.45 -2.70 16.11
C ASP A 136 -20.13 -3.75 15.20
N GLN A 137 -20.14 -3.50 13.89
CA GLN A 137 -20.68 -4.42 12.89
C GLN A 137 -19.70 -5.51 12.45
N GLN A 138 -18.44 -5.47 12.90
CA GLN A 138 -17.39 -6.38 12.43
C GLN A 138 -16.69 -7.07 13.59
N THR A 139 -16.95 -8.36 13.78
CA THR A 139 -16.06 -9.21 14.57
C THR A 139 -14.80 -9.49 13.76
N PHE A 140 -13.62 -9.16 14.30
CA PHE A 140 -12.36 -9.54 13.68
C PHE A 140 -12.31 -11.06 13.50
N GLN A 141 -12.06 -11.51 12.27
CA GLN A 141 -11.81 -12.91 11.97
C GLN A 141 -10.48 -13.03 11.21
N PRO A 142 -9.59 -13.94 11.63
CA PRO A 142 -8.31 -14.17 10.96
C PRO A 142 -8.47 -14.39 9.46
N GLY A 143 -7.69 -13.66 8.65
CA GLY A 143 -7.70 -13.77 7.20
C GLY A 143 -8.72 -12.90 6.47
N LEU A 144 -9.72 -12.32 7.14
CA LEU A 144 -10.72 -11.44 6.49
C LEU A 144 -10.25 -10.00 6.26
N LYS A 145 -9.18 -9.56 6.90
CA LYS A 145 -8.55 -8.25 6.67
C LYS A 145 -7.18 -8.49 6.10
N LEU A 146 -6.83 -7.83 4.99
CA LEU A 146 -5.52 -7.98 4.37
C LEU A 146 -4.39 -7.50 5.30
N ILE A 147 -3.73 -8.44 5.96
CA ILE A 147 -2.62 -8.21 6.88
C ILE A 147 -1.32 -8.75 6.27
N LYS A 148 -0.27 -7.91 6.26
CA LYS A 148 1.09 -8.32 5.90
C LYS A 148 1.99 -8.31 7.12
N VAL A 149 2.70 -9.41 7.36
CA VAL A 149 3.78 -9.48 8.36
C VAL A 149 5.10 -9.56 7.60
N CYS A 150 5.97 -8.56 7.76
CA CYS A 150 7.18 -8.40 6.94
C CYS A 150 8.46 -8.73 7.71
N GLY A 151 9.49 -9.21 7.01
CA GLY A 151 10.79 -9.55 7.59
C GLY A 151 10.82 -10.90 8.29
N ILE A 152 9.99 -11.84 7.83
CA ILE A 152 10.00 -13.23 8.30
C ILE A 152 11.23 -13.92 7.76
N THR A 153 11.98 -14.59 8.65
CA THR A 153 13.25 -15.25 8.31
C THR A 153 13.22 -16.76 8.55
N ALA A 154 12.23 -17.26 9.30
CA ALA A 154 12.09 -18.66 9.65
C ALA A 154 10.68 -19.21 9.30
N PRO A 155 10.58 -20.50 8.93
CA PRO A 155 9.31 -21.17 8.68
C PRO A 155 8.30 -21.11 9.84
N ASP A 156 8.76 -21.30 11.07
CA ASP A 156 7.87 -21.36 12.24
C ASP A 156 7.21 -20.01 12.52
N ASP A 157 7.94 -18.90 12.34
CA ASP A 157 7.40 -17.54 12.43
C ASP A 157 6.36 -17.29 11.34
N ALA A 158 6.60 -17.80 10.12
CA ALA A 158 5.64 -17.69 9.02
C ALA A 158 4.33 -18.40 9.36
N LEU A 159 4.42 -19.61 9.92
CA LEU A 159 3.26 -20.38 10.34
C LEU A 159 2.53 -19.73 11.52
N ALA A 160 3.26 -19.16 12.47
CA ALA A 160 2.69 -18.40 13.58
C ALA A 160 1.91 -17.19 13.05
N ALA A 161 2.50 -16.41 12.13
CA ALA A 161 1.83 -15.29 11.49
C ALA A 161 0.58 -15.73 10.70
N CYS A 162 0.66 -16.84 9.96
CA CYS A 162 -0.49 -17.40 9.25
C CYS A 162 -1.62 -17.75 10.23
N ARG A 163 -1.32 -18.47 11.33
CA ARG A 163 -2.30 -18.82 12.37
C ARG A 163 -2.93 -17.59 13.04
N ALA A 164 -2.15 -16.52 13.23
CA ALA A 164 -2.63 -15.25 13.77
C ALA A 164 -3.51 -14.45 12.77
N GLY A 165 -3.58 -14.86 11.50
CA GLY A 165 -4.45 -14.26 10.48
C GLY A 165 -3.74 -13.44 9.41
N ALA A 166 -2.40 -13.44 9.36
CA ALA A 166 -1.67 -12.73 8.31
C ALA A 166 -1.91 -13.34 6.92
N ASN A 167 -2.27 -12.51 5.96
CA ASN A 167 -2.52 -12.93 4.57
C ASN A 167 -1.24 -12.94 3.74
N LEU A 168 -0.31 -12.04 4.06
CA LEU A 168 0.92 -11.84 3.30
C LEU A 168 2.13 -12.01 4.21
N ILE A 169 3.02 -12.93 3.86
CA ILE A 169 4.26 -13.23 4.58
C ILE A 169 5.42 -12.61 3.81
N GLY A 170 6.01 -11.55 4.36
CA GLY A 170 7.06 -10.79 3.72
C GLY A 170 8.45 -11.35 4.00
N VAL A 171 9.17 -11.73 2.95
CA VAL A 171 10.60 -12.10 3.00
C VAL A 171 11.44 -11.00 2.35
N ILE A 172 12.59 -10.67 2.92
CA ILE A 172 13.39 -9.51 2.49
C ILE A 172 14.68 -9.97 1.83
N PHE A 173 14.90 -9.57 0.58
CA PHE A 173 16.15 -9.80 -0.16
C PHE A 173 17.07 -8.57 -0.16
N ALA A 174 16.57 -7.41 0.28
CA ALA A 174 17.32 -6.17 0.32
C ALA A 174 18.65 -6.32 1.11
N PRO A 175 19.81 -5.97 0.52
CA PRO A 175 21.14 -6.34 1.02
C PRO A 175 21.46 -5.76 2.39
N LYS A 176 20.95 -4.55 2.70
CA LYS A 176 21.22 -3.84 3.96
C LYS A 176 20.25 -4.20 5.09
N SER A 177 19.24 -5.04 4.84
CA SER A 177 18.27 -5.42 5.86
C SER A 177 18.87 -6.38 6.88
N LYS A 178 18.70 -6.09 8.18
CA LYS A 178 19.02 -7.04 9.26
C LYS A 178 18.17 -8.32 9.22
N ARG A 179 17.04 -8.27 8.51
CA ARG A 179 16.10 -9.40 8.30
C ARG A 179 16.20 -9.96 6.89
N ARG A 180 17.35 -9.77 6.23
CA ARG A 180 17.61 -10.32 4.91
C ARG A 180 17.61 -11.85 4.96
N VAL A 181 17.02 -12.48 3.96
CA VAL A 181 17.08 -13.93 3.73
C VAL A 181 17.86 -14.24 2.45
N ASP A 182 18.45 -15.42 2.39
CA ASP A 182 18.94 -16.01 1.14
C ASP A 182 17.83 -16.84 0.43
N PRO A 183 18.05 -17.28 -0.84
CA PRO A 183 17.05 -18.06 -1.57
C PRO A 183 16.64 -19.39 -0.90
N SER A 184 17.54 -20.05 -0.18
CA SER A 184 17.25 -21.30 0.53
C SER A 184 16.33 -21.06 1.74
N GLN A 185 16.60 -20.00 2.51
CA GLN A 185 15.75 -19.57 3.62
C GLN A 185 14.36 -19.13 3.12
N ALA A 186 14.32 -18.32 2.06
CA ALA A 186 13.07 -17.92 1.43
C ALA A 186 12.27 -19.13 0.94
N SER A 187 12.93 -20.10 0.29
CA SER A 187 12.30 -21.35 -0.16
C SER A 187 11.71 -22.17 0.99
N ALA A 188 12.39 -22.20 2.16
CA ALA A 188 11.86 -22.88 3.34
C ALA A 188 10.59 -22.20 3.87
N VAL A 189 10.57 -20.86 3.93
CA VAL A 189 9.37 -20.09 4.30
C VAL A 189 8.23 -20.33 3.30
N VAL A 190 8.51 -20.28 2.00
CA VAL A 190 7.51 -20.56 0.94
C VAL A 190 6.94 -21.95 1.08
N ARG A 191 7.76 -22.97 1.31
CA ARG A 191 7.30 -24.35 1.51
C ARG A 191 6.39 -24.47 2.73
N ALA A 192 6.74 -23.83 3.84
CA ALA A 192 5.91 -23.85 5.05
C ALA A 192 4.56 -23.16 4.83
N VAL A 193 4.55 -21.98 4.19
CA VAL A 193 3.30 -21.27 3.87
C VAL A 193 2.43 -22.06 2.88
N ARG A 194 3.03 -22.70 1.87
CA ARG A 194 2.30 -23.60 0.96
C ARG A 194 1.73 -24.82 1.69
N ALA A 195 2.49 -25.41 2.62
CA ALA A 195 2.04 -26.55 3.42
C ALA A 195 0.96 -26.19 4.45
N PHE A 196 0.91 -24.93 4.91
CA PHE A 196 -0.21 -24.43 5.72
C PHE A 196 -1.54 -24.52 4.97
N GLY A 197 -1.51 -24.32 3.65
CA GLY A 197 -2.67 -24.52 2.78
C GLY A 197 -3.78 -23.48 2.98
N GLU A 198 -5.01 -23.92 2.71
CA GLU A 198 -6.19 -23.05 2.81
C GLU A 198 -6.64 -22.88 4.26
N ARG A 199 -7.15 -21.70 4.58
CA ARG A 199 -7.75 -21.43 5.90
C ARG A 199 -9.07 -22.16 6.06
N ALA A 200 -9.29 -22.75 7.23
CA ALA A 200 -10.61 -23.19 7.67
C ALA A 200 -11.37 -21.96 8.21
N GLY A 201 -12.35 -21.46 7.47
CA GLY A 201 -13.17 -20.32 7.90
C GLY A 201 -13.83 -19.55 6.76
N PRO A 202 -14.61 -18.51 7.07
CA PRO A 202 -15.19 -17.63 6.06
C PRO A 202 -14.09 -16.96 5.23
N THR A 203 -14.25 -16.95 3.91
CA THR A 203 -13.43 -16.15 3.00
C THR A 203 -14.17 -14.86 2.64
N ALA A 204 -13.45 -13.82 2.22
CA ALA A 204 -14.08 -12.59 1.74
C ALA A 204 -15.16 -12.92 0.66
N ALA A 205 -16.37 -12.38 0.82
CA ALA A 205 -17.55 -12.77 0.04
C ALA A 205 -17.42 -12.45 -1.46
N LEU A 206 -17.91 -13.37 -2.31
CA LEU A 206 -17.89 -13.27 -3.78
C LEU A 206 -18.74 -12.11 -4.34
N SER A 207 -19.81 -11.71 -3.65
CA SER A 207 -20.81 -10.76 -4.15
C SER A 207 -20.30 -9.31 -4.26
N ALA A 208 -19.17 -8.98 -3.63
CA ALA A 208 -18.59 -7.64 -3.64
C ALA A 208 -17.72 -7.34 -4.88
N LEU A 209 -17.44 -8.34 -5.72
CA LEU A 209 -16.66 -8.13 -6.94
C LEU A 209 -17.53 -7.49 -8.02
N ALA A 210 -17.57 -6.16 -7.99
CA ALA A 210 -17.93 -5.40 -9.17
C ALA A 210 -17.08 -5.86 -10.36
N SER A 211 -17.69 -5.86 -11.55
CA SER A 211 -16.98 -6.04 -12.83
C SER A 211 -15.71 -5.21 -12.86
N SER A 212 -14.68 -5.69 -13.58
CA SER A 212 -13.43 -4.94 -13.76
C SER A 212 -13.75 -3.48 -14.08
N PRO A 213 -13.11 -2.53 -13.38
CA PRO A 213 -13.39 -1.12 -13.58
C PRO A 213 -13.12 -0.77 -15.05
N PRO A 214 -13.96 0.08 -15.67
CA PRO A 214 -13.74 0.48 -17.06
C PRO A 214 -12.37 1.15 -17.21
N ALA A 215 -11.83 1.19 -18.43
CA ALA A 215 -10.55 1.84 -18.70
C ALA A 215 -10.51 3.32 -18.24
N SER A 216 -11.66 3.99 -18.26
CA SER A 216 -11.87 5.36 -17.79
C SER A 216 -11.96 5.51 -16.26
N ALA A 217 -11.90 4.43 -15.48
CA ALA A 217 -11.95 4.52 -14.03
C ALA A 217 -10.77 5.33 -13.47
N SER A 218 -11.00 6.03 -12.37
CA SER A 218 -9.94 6.75 -11.66
C SER A 218 -8.84 5.81 -11.16
N PRO A 219 -7.59 6.29 -10.99
CA PRO A 219 -6.50 5.49 -10.42
C PRO A 219 -6.85 4.91 -9.05
N ILE A 220 -7.52 5.68 -8.18
CA ILE A 220 -7.93 5.21 -6.86
C ILE A 220 -8.92 4.05 -6.95
N ARG A 221 -9.88 4.09 -7.89
CA ARG A 221 -10.82 3.00 -8.13
C ARG A 221 -10.12 1.74 -8.66
N ARG A 222 -9.11 1.89 -9.53
CA ARG A 222 -8.28 0.77 -9.99
C ARG A 222 -7.48 0.14 -8.85
N VAL A 223 -6.84 0.96 -8.00
CA VAL A 223 -6.12 0.49 -6.81
C VAL A 223 -7.06 -0.25 -5.86
N ALA A 224 -8.22 0.34 -5.55
CA ALA A 224 -9.23 -0.29 -4.70
C ALA A 224 -9.71 -1.64 -5.26
N HIS A 225 -9.98 -1.71 -6.56
CA HIS A 225 -10.37 -2.96 -7.20
C HIS A 225 -9.26 -4.04 -7.12
N LYS A 226 -8.02 -3.68 -7.44
CA LYS A 226 -6.86 -4.58 -7.30
C LYS A 226 -6.67 -5.06 -5.86
N SER A 227 -6.88 -4.17 -4.88
CA SER A 227 -6.81 -4.50 -3.46
C SER A 227 -7.87 -5.55 -3.07
N LEU A 228 -9.11 -5.40 -3.53
CA LEU A 228 -10.19 -6.37 -3.28
C LEU A 228 -9.88 -7.74 -3.90
N LEU A 229 -9.30 -7.77 -5.10
CA LEU A 229 -8.85 -9.02 -5.73
C LEU A 229 -7.75 -9.71 -4.90
N LEU A 230 -6.76 -8.94 -4.44
CA LEU A 230 -5.69 -9.45 -3.59
C LEU A 230 -6.23 -9.97 -2.26
N GLU A 231 -7.11 -9.23 -1.60
CA GLU A 231 -7.78 -9.63 -0.36
C GLU A 231 -8.54 -10.95 -0.54
N ARG A 232 -9.26 -11.14 -1.65
CA ARG A 232 -9.93 -12.40 -1.95
C ARG A 232 -8.95 -13.58 -2.00
N VAL A 233 -7.90 -13.47 -2.82
CA VAL A 233 -6.93 -14.57 -2.99
C VAL A 233 -6.22 -14.87 -1.68
N ALA A 234 -5.72 -13.82 -1.01
CA ALA A 234 -4.91 -13.93 0.19
C ALA A 234 -5.73 -14.25 1.45
N SER A 235 -7.07 -14.05 1.43
CA SER A 235 -7.98 -14.49 2.50
C SER A 235 -8.18 -16.00 2.53
N ARG A 236 -8.08 -16.67 1.39
CA ARG A 236 -8.19 -18.14 1.30
C ARG A 236 -6.87 -18.83 1.58
N THR A 237 -5.81 -18.39 0.90
CA THR A 237 -4.46 -18.97 1.02
C THR A 237 -3.47 -17.85 1.29
N PRO A 238 -2.69 -17.90 2.39
CA PRO A 238 -1.64 -16.90 2.61
C PRO A 238 -0.60 -16.92 1.49
N LEU A 239 -0.10 -15.75 1.11
CA LEU A 239 0.89 -15.59 0.06
C LEU A 239 2.23 -15.16 0.65
N VAL A 240 3.33 -15.55 0.00
CA VAL A 240 4.66 -15.00 0.31
C VAL A 240 4.96 -13.83 -0.62
N VAL A 241 5.49 -12.75 -0.06
CA VAL A 241 5.81 -11.52 -0.78
C VAL A 241 7.28 -11.18 -0.60
N GLY A 242 8.03 -11.13 -1.70
CA GLY A 242 9.43 -10.70 -1.69
C GLY A 242 9.57 -9.17 -1.60
N VAL A 243 10.57 -8.71 -0.86
CA VAL A 243 10.99 -7.29 -0.81
C VAL A 243 12.40 -7.18 -1.37
N PHE A 244 12.53 -6.44 -2.47
CA PHE A 244 13.77 -6.28 -3.21
C PHE A 244 14.22 -4.82 -3.17
N GLN A 245 15.52 -4.61 -3.30
CA GLN A 245 16.13 -3.30 -3.45
C GLN A 245 17.08 -3.35 -4.64
N ASP A 246 16.88 -2.47 -5.61
CA ASP A 246 17.70 -2.34 -6.83
C ASP A 246 17.87 -3.65 -7.64
N ALA A 247 16.99 -4.63 -7.43
CA ALA A 247 17.02 -5.90 -8.15
C ALA A 247 16.41 -5.74 -9.56
N PRO A 248 17.03 -6.30 -10.60
CA PRO A 248 16.44 -6.32 -11.93
C PRO A 248 15.17 -7.18 -11.97
N PRO A 249 14.18 -6.86 -12.82
CA PRO A 249 12.94 -7.63 -12.93
C PRO A 249 13.14 -9.13 -13.15
N ASP A 250 14.17 -9.53 -13.92
CA ASP A 250 14.48 -10.94 -14.18
C ASP A 250 14.98 -11.68 -12.93
N GLU A 251 15.65 -10.97 -12.00
CA GLU A 251 16.01 -11.55 -10.70
C GLU A 251 14.78 -11.74 -9.82
N ILE A 252 13.87 -10.77 -9.81
CA ILE A 252 12.60 -10.87 -9.07
C ILE A 252 11.79 -12.07 -9.57
N ARG A 253 11.66 -12.24 -10.89
CA ARG A 253 10.92 -13.36 -11.49
C ARG A 253 11.52 -14.74 -11.19
N ARG A 254 12.84 -14.83 -11.01
CA ARG A 254 13.50 -16.10 -10.62
C ARG A 254 13.18 -16.56 -9.20
N THR A 255 12.51 -15.72 -8.40
CA THR A 255 12.08 -16.04 -7.03
C THR A 255 10.62 -16.49 -6.92
N GLU A 256 9.90 -16.61 -8.04
CA GLU A 256 8.51 -17.12 -8.13
C GLU A 256 8.40 -18.65 -7.91
#